data_AF-A0A958KWK9-F1
#
_entry.id   AF-A0A958KWK9-F1
#
_cell.length_a   1.000
_cell.length_b   1.000
_cell.length_c   1.000
_cell.angle_alpha   90.00
_cell.angle_beta   90.00
_cell.angle_gamma   90.00
#
_symmetry.space_group_name_H-M   'P 1'
#
loop_
_entity.id
_entity.type
_entity.pdbx_description
1 polymer ?
#
loop_
_entity_poly.entity_id
_entity_poly.type
_entity_poly.pdbx_seq_one_letter_code
_entity_poly.pdbx_strand_id
1 'polypeptide(L)' 'MKSTLEGIRSIEDFDLNDKRVFLRLDLNVPLRNGQITDMTRIDAALPTIRYALEHRSE' A
#
# COMPACT_ATOMS: atom_id res chain seq x y z
N MET A 1 -27.12 10.91 4.21
CA MET A 1 -25.74 11.17 4.68
C MET A 1 -24.80 10.86 3.53
N LYS A 2 -24.00 11.83 3.07
CA LYS A 2 -22.92 11.56 2.10
C LYS A 2 -21.75 10.89 2.81
N SER A 3 -21.17 9.88 2.18
CA SER A 3 -19.99 9.19 2.71
C SER A 3 -18.82 10.16 2.77
N THR A 4 -18.05 10.16 3.85
CA THR A 4 -16.83 11.00 3.99
C THR A 4 -15.74 10.63 2.99
N LEU A 5 -15.89 9.51 2.27
CA LEU A 5 -14.97 9.03 1.25
C LEU A 5 -15.45 9.33 -0.18
N GLU A 6 -16.58 10.03 -0.34
CA GLU A 6 -17.13 10.36 -1.66
C GLU A 6 -16.12 11.15 -2.49
N GLY A 7 -15.71 10.61 -3.64
CA GLY A 7 -14.74 11.21 -4.56
C GLY A 7 -13.27 10.85 -4.30
N ILE A 8 -12.95 10.09 -3.24
CA ILE A 8 -11.61 9.54 -3.03
C ILE A 8 -11.45 8.29 -3.89
N ARG A 9 -10.46 8.30 -4.78
CA ARG A 9 -10.12 7.14 -5.62
C ARG A 9 -9.24 6.14 -4.87
N SER A 10 -9.51 4.87 -5.09
CA SER A 10 -8.72 3.73 -4.63
C SER A 10 -7.65 3.36 -5.67
N ILE A 11 -6.70 2.48 -5.30
CA ILE A 11 -5.65 2.03 -6.23
C ILE A 11 -6.22 1.31 -7.47
N GLU A 12 -7.37 0.65 -7.32
CA GLU A 12 -8.04 -0.11 -8.39
C GLU A 12 -8.64 0.79 -9.48
N ASP A 13 -8.79 2.09 -9.19
CA ASP A 13 -9.33 3.09 -10.13
C ASP A 13 -8.27 3.67 -11.08
N PHE A 14 -7.00 3.25 -10.96
CA PHE A 14 -5.88 3.78 -11.74
C PHE A 14 -5.31 2.74 -12.71
N ASP A 15 -4.96 3.18 -13.92
CA ASP A 15 -4.13 2.40 -14.85
C ASP A 15 -2.66 2.54 -14.46
N LEU A 16 -2.06 1.41 -14.06
CA LEU A 16 -0.69 1.34 -13.54
C LEU A 16 0.34 0.89 -14.59
N ASN A 17 -0.09 0.58 -15.81
CA ASN A 17 0.80 0.13 -16.88
C ASN A 17 1.85 1.20 -17.25
N ASP A 18 3.11 0.77 -17.35
CA ASP A 18 4.26 1.65 -17.62
C ASP A 18 4.41 2.84 -16.66
N LYS A 19 3.79 2.79 -15.48
CA LYS A 19 3.89 3.87 -14.48
C LYS A 19 4.91 3.54 -13.42
N ARG A 20 5.62 4.58 -12.99
CA ARG A 20 6.38 4.57 -11.73
C ARG A 20 5.43 4.99 -10.62
N VAL A 21 5.10 4.06 -9.73
CA VAL A 21 4.17 4.27 -8.62
C VAL A 21 4.96 4.64 -7.36
N PHE A 22 4.57 5.73 -6.70
CA PHE A 22 5.06 6.09 -5.37
C PHE A 22 4.03 5.65 -4.33
N LEU A 23 4.44 4.76 -3.41
CA LEU A 23 3.58 4.27 -2.33
C LEU A 23 4.02 4.88 -1.00
N ARG A 24 3.11 5.59 -0.33
CA ARG A 24 3.29 6.01 1.06
C ARG A 24 2.74 4.91 1.97
N LEU A 25 3.60 4.31 2.78
CA LEU A 25 3.25 3.21 3.68
C LEU A 25 3.44 3.62 5.14
N ASP A 26 2.65 3.03 6.04
CA ASP A 26 2.86 3.13 7.48
C ASP A 26 3.69 1.93 7.96
N LEU A 27 5.02 2.10 7.97
CA LEU A 27 5.97 1.08 8.39
C LEU A 27 6.54 1.38 9.80
N ASN A 28 5.81 2.14 10.61
CA ASN A 28 6.24 2.44 11.98
C ASN A 28 6.01 1.24 12.91
N VAL A 29 6.95 0.29 12.88
CA VAL A 29 6.89 -0.99 13.62
C VAL A 29 7.68 -0.94 14.92
N PRO A 30 7.25 -1.67 15.96
CA PRO A 30 8.02 -1.79 17.19
C PRO A 30 9.29 -2.62 16.95
N LEU A 31 10.41 -2.12 17.50
CA LEU A 31 11.71 -2.75 17.44
C LEU A 31 12.19 -3.12 18.85
N ARG A 32 12.84 -4.29 18.99
CA ARG A 32 13.60 -4.68 20.17
C ARG A 32 14.97 -5.17 19.71
N ASN A 33 16.03 -4.52 20.21
CA ASN A 33 17.42 -4.85 19.85
C ASN A 33 17.67 -4.88 18.33
N GLY A 34 17.06 -3.93 17.61
CA GLY A 34 17.17 -3.85 16.15
C GLY A 34 16.36 -4.88 15.36
N GLN A 35 15.57 -5.72 16.04
CA GLN A 35 14.69 -6.70 15.40
C GLN A 35 13.22 -6.26 15.52
N ILE A 36 12.45 -6.52 14.47
CA ILE A 36 11.01 -6.24 14.44
C ILE A 36 10.30 -7.25 15.34
N THR A 37 9.45 -6.77 16.23
CA THR A 37 8.69 -7.64 17.15
C THR A 37 7.24 -7.83 16.75
N ASP A 38 6.74 -7.03 15.81
CA ASP A 38 5.39 -7.15 15.25
C ASP A 38 5.41 -6.80 13.76
N MET A 39 4.99 -7.76 12.93
CA MET A 39 5.00 -7.67 11.48
C MET A 39 3.68 -7.13 10.91
N THR A 40 2.65 -6.93 11.75
CA THR A 40 1.28 -6.62 11.32
C THR A 40 1.20 -5.48 10.31
N ARG A 41 1.94 -4.38 10.52
CA ARG A 41 1.93 -3.21 9.62
C ARG A 41 2.60 -3.48 8.28
N ILE A 42 3.64 -4.31 8.28
CA ILE A 42 4.34 -4.72 7.04
C ILE A 42 3.41 -5.63 6.25
N ASP A 43 2.81 -6.63 6.90
CA ASP A 43 1.91 -7.58 6.26
C ASP A 43 0.68 -6.89 5.68
N ALA A 44 0.13 -5.90 6.39
CA ALA A 44 -1.00 -5.10 5.92
C ALA A 44 -0.69 -4.27 4.66
N ALA A 45 0.58 -3.92 4.41
CA ALA A 45 0.99 -3.19 3.21
C ALA A 45 1.19 -4.09 1.99
N LEU A 46 1.42 -5.40 2.18
CA LEU A 46 1.75 -6.33 1.10
C LEU A 46 0.68 -6.42 0.01
N PRO A 47 -0.64 -6.46 0.30
CA PRO A 47 -1.65 -6.56 -0.75
C PRO A 47 -1.57 -5.41 -1.76
N THR A 48 -1.38 -4.18 -1.30
CA THR A 48 -1.27 -3.00 -2.17
C THR A 48 0.02 -3.02 -3.01
N ILE A 49 1.14 -3.44 -2.42
CA ILE A 49 2.41 -3.58 -3.15
C ILE A 49 2.29 -4.64 -4.24
N ARG A 50 1.73 -5.82 -3.91
CA ARG A 50 1.52 -6.92 -4.86
C ARG A 50 0.60 -6.49 -6.00
N TYR A 51 -0.53 -5.87 -5.69
CA TYR A 51 -1.45 -5.33 -6.69
C TYR A 51 -0.73 -4.39 -7.67
N ALA A 52 0.05 -3.44 -7.16
CA ALA A 52 0.78 -2.48 -7.99
C ALA A 52 1.84 -3.14 -8.89
N LEU A 53 2.48 -4.22 -8.43
CA LEU A 53 3.47 -4.97 -9.22
C LEU A 53 2.81 -5.85 -10.29
N GLU A 54 1.73 -6.54 -9.94
CA GLU A 54 0.99 -7.43 -10.84
C GLU A 54 0.30 -6.66 -11.98
N HIS A 55 -0.12 -5.43 -11.73
CA HIS A 55 -0.80 -4.56 -12.70
C HIS A 55 0.14 -3.56 -13.38
N ARG A 56 1.44 -3.68 -13.15
CA ARG A 56 2.47 -2.97 -13.91
C ARG A 56 2.94 -3.90 -15.03
N SER A 57 2.38 -3.75 -16.22
CA SER A 57 2.94 -4.37 -17.43
C SER A 57 4.26 -3.66 -17.79
N GLU A 58 5.28 -4.43 -18.21
CA GLU A 58 6.53 -3.95 -18.82
C GLU A 58 6.41 -3.83 -20.35
#